data_AF-A0A819R4A4-F1
#
_entry.id   AF-A0A819R4A4-F1
#
_cell.length_a   1.000
_cell.length_b   1.000
_cell.length_c   1.000
_cell.angle_alpha   90.00
_cell.angle_beta   90.00
_cell.angle_gamma   90.00
#
_symmetry.space_group_name_H-M   'P 1'
#
loop_
_entity.id
_entity.type
_entity.pdbx_description
1 polymer ?
#
loop_
_entity_poly.entity_id
_entity_poly.type
_entity_poly.pdbx_seq_one_letter_code
_entity_poly.pdbx_strand_id
1 'polypeptide(L)'
;MAKAEPVTISNLDEHQMKASSKELNPSCRAPYQNLNPTPLGLCAFALTTFMASMYLAGATVLVTASLGVVMGPALCYGGLVQLIAGLLEFRNGNSLLGLIFSSYGGFWLSFASLNISAFNFLGGYSDSIALNNAL
;
A
#
# COMPACT_ATOMS: atom_id res chain seq x y z
N MET A 1 -37.54 65.18 -18.93
CA MET A 1 -38.01 63.89 -18.39
C MET A 1 -37.29 62.77 -19.14
N ALA A 2 -36.16 62.30 -18.60
CA ALA A 2 -35.39 61.21 -19.20
C ALA A 2 -35.90 59.87 -18.64
N LYS A 3 -36.32 58.97 -19.54
CA LYS A 3 -36.84 57.64 -19.25
C LYS A 3 -35.68 56.75 -18.78
N ALA A 4 -35.74 56.23 -17.54
CA ALA A 4 -34.79 55.23 -17.08
C ALA A 4 -35.06 53.91 -17.81
N GLU A 5 -34.08 53.41 -18.54
CA GLU A 5 -34.10 52.09 -19.17
C GLU A 5 -33.82 51.02 -18.10
N PRO A 6 -34.61 49.93 -18.03
CA PRO A 6 -34.44 48.93 -16.98
C PRO A 6 -33.15 48.14 -17.21
N VAL A 7 -32.27 48.15 -16.21
CA VAL A 7 -31.03 47.35 -16.18
C VAL A 7 -31.40 45.86 -16.15
N THR A 8 -31.10 45.15 -17.23
CA THR A 8 -31.32 43.70 -17.38
C THR A 8 -30.37 42.93 -16.47
N ILE A 9 -30.90 42.40 -15.34
CA ILE A 9 -30.16 41.71 -14.27
C ILE A 9 -29.56 40.36 -14.73
N SER A 10 -29.98 39.79 -15.86
CA SER A 10 -29.63 38.43 -16.26
C SER A 10 -28.14 38.19 -16.57
N ASN A 11 -27.40 39.22 -16.98
CA ASN A 11 -25.98 39.08 -17.38
C ASN A 11 -25.00 39.51 -16.28
N LEU A 12 -25.46 40.29 -15.30
CA LEU A 12 -24.62 40.75 -14.20
C LEU A 12 -24.46 39.64 -13.15
N ASP A 13 -25.51 38.85 -12.88
CA ASP A 13 -25.45 37.80 -11.87
C ASP A 13 -24.54 36.62 -12.28
N GLU A 14 -24.49 36.25 -13.57
CA GLU A 14 -23.68 35.11 -14.02
C GLU A 14 -22.16 35.40 -13.90
N HIS A 15 -21.77 36.64 -14.20
CA HIS A 15 -20.39 37.10 -14.02
C HIS A 15 -20.01 37.20 -12.53
N GLN A 16 -20.93 37.62 -11.66
CA GLN A 16 -20.69 37.64 -10.20
C GLN A 16 -20.68 36.23 -9.58
N MET A 17 -21.48 35.29 -10.09
CA MET A 17 -21.47 33.87 -9.68
C MET A 17 -20.18 33.14 -10.11
N LYS A 18 -19.70 33.41 -11.33
CA LYS A 18 -18.39 32.90 -11.81
C LYS A 18 -17.20 33.58 -11.12
N ALA A 19 -17.34 34.83 -10.71
CA ALA A 19 -16.32 35.52 -9.91
C ALA A 19 -16.29 35.00 -8.47
N SER A 20 -17.45 34.83 -7.82
CA SER A 20 -17.54 34.34 -6.44
C SER A 20 -17.03 32.90 -6.29
N SER A 21 -17.28 32.02 -7.27
CA SER A 21 -16.70 30.66 -7.28
C SER A 21 -15.19 30.63 -7.49
N LYS A 22 -14.61 31.62 -8.20
CA LYS A 22 -13.16 31.80 -8.33
C LYS A 22 -12.51 32.38 -7.07
N GLU A 23 -13.26 33.15 -6.29
CA GLU A 23 -12.83 33.80 -5.05
C GLU A 23 -13.06 32.92 -3.80
N LEU A 24 -13.29 31.60 -3.96
CA LEU A 24 -13.23 30.67 -2.83
C LEU A 24 -11.77 30.60 -2.35
N ASN A 25 -11.44 31.53 -1.46
CA ASN A 25 -10.15 31.70 -0.82
C ASN A 25 -9.60 30.32 -0.37
N PRO A 26 -8.56 29.81 -1.05
CA PRO A 26 -8.02 28.49 -0.75
C PRO A 26 -7.38 28.43 0.64
N SER A 27 -7.09 29.57 1.28
CA SER A 27 -6.50 29.60 2.62
C SER A 27 -7.44 29.15 3.75
N CYS A 28 -8.75 29.04 3.49
CA CYS A 28 -9.70 28.47 4.46
C CYS A 28 -10.04 26.99 4.20
N ARG A 29 -9.46 26.36 3.17
CA ARG A 29 -9.44 24.89 3.10
C ARG A 29 -8.31 24.43 4.00
N ALA A 30 -8.66 23.84 5.16
CA ALA A 30 -7.69 23.07 5.92
C ALA A 30 -6.96 22.14 4.95
N PRO A 31 -5.62 22.07 4.96
CA PRO A 31 -4.89 21.20 4.06
C PRO A 31 -5.47 19.80 4.25
N TYR A 32 -6.09 19.26 3.21
CA TYR A 32 -6.50 17.86 3.20
C TYR A 32 -5.19 17.07 3.25
N GLN A 33 -4.77 16.71 4.46
CA GLN A 33 -3.60 15.89 4.66
C GLN A 33 -3.96 14.50 4.16
N ASN A 34 -3.68 14.25 2.88
CA ASN A 34 -3.69 12.91 2.33
C ASN A 34 -2.78 12.05 3.21
N LEU A 35 -3.36 11.04 3.83
CA LEU A 35 -2.58 9.99 4.48
C LEU A 35 -1.66 9.41 3.39
N ASN A 36 -0.34 9.46 3.56
CA ASN A 36 0.60 8.93 2.57
C ASN A 36 1.02 7.51 3.00
N PRO A 37 0.48 6.44 2.36
CA PRO A 37 0.80 5.07 2.72
C PRO A 37 2.12 4.56 2.11
N THR A 38 2.78 5.34 1.24
CA THR A 38 4.00 4.94 0.53
C THR A 38 5.14 4.57 1.49
N PRO A 39 5.46 5.38 2.52
CA PRO A 39 6.53 5.04 3.46
C PRO A 39 6.24 3.75 4.22
N LEU A 40 4.96 3.51 4.56
CA LEU A 40 4.55 2.30 5.26
C LEU A 40 4.81 1.04 4.42
N GLY A 41 4.42 1.08 3.14
CA GLY A 41 4.66 -0.02 2.20
C GLY A 41 6.16 -0.29 1.96
N LEU A 42 6.96 0.78 1.86
CA LEU A 42 8.42 0.67 1.69
C LEU A 42 9.12 0.10 2.93
N CYS A 43 8.74 0.55 4.13
CA CYS A 43 9.30 0.00 5.37
C CYS A 43 8.92 -1.47 5.57
N ALA A 44 7.68 -1.85 5.25
CA ALA A 44 7.21 -3.22 5.30
C ALA A 44 8.03 -4.16 4.40
N PHE A 45 8.28 -3.72 3.17
CA PHE A 45 9.10 -4.46 2.22
C PHE A 45 10.57 -4.55 2.66
N ALA A 46 11.16 -3.41 3.04
CA ALA A 46 12.57 -3.32 3.38
C ALA A 46 12.94 -4.15 4.61
N LEU A 47 12.12 -4.10 5.67
CA LEU A 47 12.38 -4.87 6.89
C LEU A 47 12.28 -6.37 6.64
N THR A 48 11.26 -6.82 5.91
CA THR A 48 11.06 -8.23 5.59
C THR A 48 12.22 -8.77 4.72
N THR A 49 12.65 -7.99 3.74
CA THR A 49 13.79 -8.34 2.87
C THR A 49 15.11 -8.33 3.64
N PHE A 50 15.28 -7.39 4.57
CA PHE A 50 16.46 -7.34 5.44
C PHE A 50 16.55 -8.58 6.31
N MET A 51 15.46 -9.01 6.94
CA MET A 51 15.44 -10.22 7.76
C MET A 51 15.65 -11.48 6.92
N ALA A 52 15.02 -11.57 5.73
CA ALA A 52 15.26 -12.67 4.80
C ALA A 52 16.72 -12.74 4.32
N SER A 53 17.33 -11.58 4.01
CA SER A 53 18.73 -11.48 3.63
C SER A 53 19.67 -11.87 4.77
N MET A 54 19.34 -11.51 6.02
CA MET A 54 20.13 -11.88 7.19
C MET A 54 20.10 -13.39 7.45
N TYR A 55 18.94 -14.04 7.20
CA TYR A 55 18.82 -15.49 7.21
C TYR A 55 19.66 -16.13 6.09
N LEU A 56 19.56 -15.63 4.86
CA LEU A 56 20.31 -16.18 3.72
C LEU A 56 21.83 -15.97 3.86
N ALA A 57 22.26 -14.85 4.44
CA ALA A 57 23.67 -14.55 4.69
C ALA A 57 24.29 -15.38 5.84
N GLY A 58 23.49 -16.21 6.53
CA GLY A 58 23.95 -16.97 7.69
C GLY A 58 24.43 -16.10 8.85
N ALA A 59 24.08 -14.82 8.86
CA ALA A 59 24.60 -13.80 9.76
C ALA A 59 23.97 -13.84 11.17
N THR A 60 23.22 -14.90 11.50
CA THR A 60 22.54 -15.01 12.77
C THR A 60 23.39 -15.75 13.81
N VAL A 61 23.52 -15.13 14.99
CA VAL A 61 23.82 -15.75 16.30
C VAL A 61 22.87 -16.94 16.64
N LEU A 62 21.89 -17.19 15.79
CA LEU A 62 20.88 -18.23 15.87
C LEU A 62 21.19 -19.38 14.88
N VAL A 63 22.29 -20.09 15.09
CA VAL A 63 22.60 -21.35 14.37
C VAL A 63 21.47 -22.40 14.53
N THR A 64 20.51 -22.14 15.44
CA THR A 64 19.30 -22.93 15.71
C THR A 64 17.98 -22.22 15.39
N ALA A 65 17.94 -20.98 14.86
CA ALA A 65 16.67 -20.36 14.48
C ALA A 65 16.13 -20.98 13.20
N SER A 66 15.04 -21.71 13.33
CA SER A 66 14.18 -22.13 12.23
C SER A 66 13.78 -20.95 11.33
N LEU A 67 13.42 -21.25 10.08
CA LEU A 67 12.80 -20.34 9.10
C LEU A 67 11.69 -19.45 9.71
N GLY A 68 11.08 -19.86 10.83
CA GLY A 68 10.02 -19.16 11.54
C GLY A 68 10.31 -17.70 11.90
N VAL A 69 11.57 -17.31 12.10
CA VAL A 69 11.93 -15.90 12.40
C VAL A 69 11.61 -14.96 11.21
N VAL A 70 11.70 -15.47 9.98
CA VAL A 70 11.35 -14.72 8.77
C VAL A 70 9.86 -14.87 8.43
N MET A 71 9.22 -15.98 8.82
CA MET A 71 7.80 -16.22 8.53
C MET A 71 6.85 -15.24 9.23
N GLY A 72 7.13 -14.85 10.48
CA GLY A 72 6.33 -13.87 11.22
C GLY A 72 6.22 -12.51 10.50
N PRO A 73 7.35 -11.83 10.19
CA PRO A 73 7.32 -10.57 9.45
C PRO A 73 6.84 -10.74 8.00
N ALA A 74 7.12 -11.87 7.35
CA ALA A 74 6.59 -12.15 6.01
C ALA A 74 5.05 -12.21 5.97
N LEU A 75 4.39 -12.81 6.96
CA LEU A 75 2.92 -12.85 7.04
C LEU A 75 2.32 -11.51 7.44
N CYS A 76 2.79 -10.95 8.54
CA CYS A 76 2.13 -9.82 9.18
C CYS A 76 2.53 -8.48 8.55
N TYR A 77 3.83 -8.25 8.35
CA TYR A 77 4.33 -6.93 7.95
C TYR A 77 4.55 -6.84 6.44
N GLY A 78 5.45 -7.66 5.87
CA GLY A 78 5.67 -7.75 4.43
C GLY A 78 4.47 -8.28 3.65
N GLY A 79 3.58 -9.02 4.30
CA GLY A 79 2.34 -9.53 3.71
C GLY A 79 1.16 -8.59 3.92
N LEU A 80 0.51 -8.71 5.08
CA LEU A 80 -0.76 -8.04 5.36
C LEU A 80 -0.65 -6.51 5.38
N VAL A 81 0.32 -5.94 6.11
CA VAL A 81 0.49 -4.48 6.20
C VAL A 81 0.90 -3.89 4.85
N GLN A 82 1.78 -4.56 4.09
CA GLN A 82 2.17 -4.11 2.76
C GLN A 82 1.01 -4.16 1.76
N LEU A 83 0.16 -5.20 1.84
CA LEU A 83 -1.05 -5.31 1.02
C LEU A 83 -2.05 -4.20 1.34
N ILE A 84 -2.27 -3.92 2.63
CA ILE A 84 -3.12 -2.80 3.07
C ILE A 84 -2.56 -1.46 2.57
N ALA A 85 -1.25 -1.24 2.64
CA ALA A 85 -0.61 -0.05 2.10
C ALA A 85 -0.84 0.09 0.58
N GLY A 86 -0.78 -1.01 -0.18
CA GLY A 86 -1.11 -1.03 -1.61
C GLY A 86 -2.57 -0.66 -1.90
N LEU A 87 -3.51 -1.18 -1.12
CA LEU A 87 -4.94 -0.82 -1.24
C LEU A 87 -5.18 0.67 -0.93
N LEU A 88 -4.45 1.23 0.03
CA LEU A 88 -4.53 2.66 0.35
C LEU A 88 -3.90 3.54 -0.76
N GLU A 89 -2.84 3.08 -1.44
CA GLU A 89 -2.28 3.78 -2.61
C GLU A 89 -3.26 3.83 -3.78
N PHE A 90 -4.03 2.75 -4.02
CA PHE A 90 -5.11 2.78 -5.01
C PHE A 90 -6.18 3.83 -4.67
N ARG A 91 -6.51 3.99 -3.37
CA ARG A 91 -7.45 5.03 -2.92
C ARG A 91 -6.92 6.45 -3.08
N ASN A 92 -5.60 6.61 -3.03
CA ASN A 92 -4.93 7.90 -3.22
C ASN A 92 -4.65 8.24 -4.69
N GLY A 93 -4.97 7.34 -5.63
CA GLY A 93 -4.76 7.54 -7.07
C GLY A 93 -3.39 7.11 -7.59
N ASN A 94 -2.54 6.50 -6.74
CA ASN A 94 -1.21 6.02 -7.12
C ASN A 94 -1.26 4.54 -7.52
N SER A 95 -1.70 4.27 -8.75
CA SER A 95 -1.86 2.91 -9.28
C SER A 95 -0.55 2.12 -9.37
N LEU A 96 0.58 2.77 -9.67
CA LEU A 96 1.88 2.13 -9.78
C LEU A 96 2.33 1.52 -8.44
N LEU A 97 2.34 2.32 -7.37
CA LEU A 97 2.72 1.86 -6.04
C LEU A 97 1.69 0.89 -5.46
N GLY A 98 0.40 1.11 -5.73
CA GLY A 98 -0.65 0.17 -5.36
C GLY A 98 -0.41 -1.23 -5.96
N LEU A 99 -0.03 -1.32 -7.24
CA LEU A 99 0.28 -2.59 -7.91
C LEU A 99 1.52 -3.25 -7.30
N ILE A 100 2.59 -2.46 -7.12
CA ILE A 100 3.86 -2.92 -6.57
C ILE A 100 3.66 -3.49 -5.16
N PHE A 101 3.07 -2.72 -4.25
CA PHE A 101 2.87 -3.15 -2.87
C PHE A 101 1.89 -4.31 -2.74
N SER A 102 0.84 -4.37 -3.57
CA SER A 102 -0.09 -5.50 -3.56
C SER A 102 0.56 -6.79 -4.06
N SER A 103 1.39 -6.71 -5.11
CA SER A 103 2.08 -7.88 -5.70
C SER A 103 3.13 -8.43 -4.74
N TYR A 104 3.95 -7.57 -4.15
CA TYR A 104 4.93 -7.98 -3.15
C TYR A 104 4.27 -8.46 -1.84
N GLY A 105 3.16 -7.85 -1.41
CA GLY A 105 2.37 -8.34 -0.28
C GLY A 105 1.82 -9.74 -0.49
N GLY A 106 1.26 -10.00 -1.68
CA GLY A 106 0.79 -11.33 -2.07
C GLY A 106 1.91 -12.37 -2.16
N PHE A 107 3.09 -11.98 -2.65
CA PHE A 107 4.28 -12.82 -2.66
C PHE A 107 4.68 -13.26 -1.24
N TRP A 108 4.81 -12.32 -0.31
CA TRP A 108 5.21 -12.64 1.06
C TRP A 108 4.17 -13.50 1.79
N LEU A 109 2.88 -13.26 1.57
CA LEU A 109 1.81 -14.12 2.09
C LEU A 109 1.89 -15.55 1.52
N SER A 110 2.14 -15.69 0.22
CA SER A 110 2.27 -17.01 -0.43
C SER A 110 3.50 -17.76 0.08
N PHE A 111 4.63 -17.08 0.18
CA PHE A 111 5.88 -17.63 0.72
C PHE A 111 5.71 -18.13 2.16
N ALA A 112 5.09 -17.33 3.03
CA ALA A 112 4.83 -17.72 4.40
C ALA A 112 3.80 -18.88 4.48
N SER A 113 2.79 -18.88 3.63
CA SER A 113 1.77 -19.93 3.58
C SER A 113 2.36 -21.31 3.22
N LEU A 114 3.30 -21.36 2.27
CA LEU A 114 4.00 -22.60 1.89
C LEU A 114 4.85 -23.18 3.04
N ASN A 115 5.47 -22.30 3.83
CA ASN A 115 6.42 -22.71 4.88
C ASN A 115 5.77 -22.95 6.25
N ILE A 116 4.51 -22.54 6.43
CA ILE A 116 3.78 -22.78 7.68
C ILE A 116 3.10 -24.14 7.62
N SER A 117 3.52 -25.03 8.52
CA SER A 117 2.98 -26.39 8.65
C SER A 117 1.47 -26.44 8.90
N ALA A 118 0.89 -25.39 9.50
CA ALA A 118 -0.56 -25.30 9.72
C ALA A 118 -1.38 -25.30 8.40
N PHE A 119 -0.82 -24.82 7.28
CA PHE A 119 -1.52 -24.86 6.01
C PHE A 119 -1.32 -26.19 5.24
N ASN A 120 -0.34 -27.00 5.63
CA ASN A 120 -0.08 -28.36 5.12
C ASN A 120 0.00 -28.51 3.58
N PHE A 121 0.42 -27.47 2.85
CA PHE A 121 0.58 -27.56 1.38
C PHE A 121 1.65 -28.57 0.95
N LEU A 122 2.66 -28.78 1.80
CA LEU A 122 3.78 -29.67 1.53
C LEU A 122 3.53 -31.11 2.00
N GLY A 123 2.41 -31.39 2.68
CA GLY A 123 2.09 -32.72 3.22
C GLY A 123 1.84 -33.80 2.16
N GLY A 124 1.65 -33.41 0.89
CA GLY A 124 1.58 -34.33 -0.25
C GLY A 124 2.93 -34.87 -0.72
N TYR A 125 4.05 -34.23 -0.31
CA TYR A 125 5.39 -34.68 -0.66
C TYR A 125 5.92 -35.61 0.42
N SER A 126 5.80 -36.92 0.20
CA SER A 126 6.32 -37.96 1.10
C SER A 126 7.82 -38.21 0.93
N ASP A 127 8.40 -37.77 -0.20
CA ASP A 127 9.81 -37.97 -0.53
C ASP A 127 10.60 -36.66 -0.40
N SER A 128 11.70 -36.69 0.35
CA SER A 128 12.48 -35.49 0.70
C SER A 128 13.17 -34.88 -0.52
N ILE A 129 13.50 -35.70 -1.52
CA ILE A 129 14.09 -35.23 -2.79
C ILE A 129 13.04 -34.49 -3.62
N ALA A 130 11.82 -35.02 -3.71
CA ALA A 130 10.72 -34.39 -4.42
C ALA A 130 10.35 -33.04 -3.78
N LEU A 131 10.38 -32.96 -2.46
CA LEU A 131 10.15 -31.71 -1.72
C LEU A 131 11.23 -30.67 -2.00
N ASN A 132 12.51 -31.06 -2.01
CA ASN A 132 13.63 -30.13 -2.22
C ASN A 132 13.68 -29.58 -3.66
N ASN A 133 13.14 -30.32 -4.63
CA ASN A 133 13.01 -29.86 -6.02
C ASN A 133 11.78 -28.95 -6.24
N ALA A 134 10.83 -28.93 -5.31
CA ALA A 134 9.58 -28.18 -5.43
C ALA A 134 9.61 -26.80 -4.75
N LEU A 135 10.61 -26.54 -3.92
CA LEU A 135 10.85 -25.30 -3.18
C LEU A 135 11.92 -24.45 -3.85
#